data_AF-E3LNQ6-F1
#
_entry.id   AF-E3LNQ6-F1
#
_cell.length_a   1.000
_cell.length_b   1.000
_cell.length_c   1.000
_cell.angle_alpha   90.00
_cell.angle_beta   90.00
_cell.angle_gamma   90.00
#
_symmetry.space_group_name_H-M   'P 1'
#
loop_
_entity.id
_entity.type
_entity.pdbx_description
1 polymer ?
#
loop_
_entity_poly.entity_id
_entity_poly.type
_entity_poly.pdbx_seq_one_letter_code
_entity_poly.pdbx_strand_id
1 'polypeptide(L)'
;MTHSSILVVFIIGIVNLSHATNRDSVMDMVITKLGLTFYTQAQLTVIAKCCEPQFYATPNNNTAILLVAKNCVLQNSGNKAVQALALYNNANNCLNPETLDSVVQELVPPVVALTDPLVKQVKKTLSDCKSTNTQTGDAKQEACIQKVYGVVLAALTLKYVDNVCTQVVNENVSPQEWACGLKYIPSVLTFSKYACSKIVKN
;
A
#
# COMPACT_ATOMS: atom_id res chain seq x y z
N MET A 1 0.66 -10.20 -17.75
CA MET A 1 0.74 -10.38 -16.28
C MET A 1 1.44 -9.17 -15.66
N THR A 2 0.75 -8.03 -15.67
CA THR A 2 1.06 -6.83 -14.89
C THR A 2 0.01 -6.71 -13.78
N HIS A 3 -0.07 -5.57 -13.09
CA HIS A 3 -1.18 -5.22 -12.18
C HIS A 3 -1.25 -6.00 -10.84
N SER A 4 -0.63 -5.44 -9.79
CA SER A 4 -1.05 -5.69 -8.39
C SER A 4 -0.69 -4.48 -7.50
N SER A 5 -1.09 -3.29 -7.95
CA SER A 5 -0.63 -2.02 -7.37
C SER A 5 -1.32 -1.61 -6.07
N ILE A 6 -2.32 -2.37 -5.59
CA ILE A 6 -2.88 -2.21 -4.24
C ILE A 6 -1.78 -2.29 -3.18
N LEU A 7 -0.75 -3.12 -3.41
CA LEU A 7 0.42 -3.24 -2.53
C LEU A 7 1.37 -2.02 -2.58
N VAL A 8 1.29 -1.19 -3.63
CA VAL A 8 2.23 -0.06 -3.87
C VAL A 8 1.82 1.18 -3.08
N VAL A 9 0.51 1.41 -2.90
CA VAL A 9 -0.03 2.56 -2.15
C VAL A 9 0.46 2.57 -0.69
N PHE A 10 0.68 1.39 -0.10
CA PHE A 10 1.15 1.22 1.29
C PHE A 10 2.60 1.68 1.54
N ILE A 11 3.44 1.78 0.51
CA ILE A 11 4.91 1.92 0.66
C ILE A 11 5.34 3.40 0.80
N ILE A 12 4.40 4.34 0.65
CA ILE A 12 4.68 5.70 0.19
C ILE A 12 4.08 6.71 1.21
N GLY A 13 4.74 7.04 2.36
CA GLY A 13 4.09 7.87 3.42
C GLY A 13 4.76 8.57 4.66
N ILE A 14 6.02 9.10 4.76
CA ILE A 14 6.62 9.49 6.09
C ILE A 14 7.68 10.66 6.32
N VAL A 15 7.26 11.89 6.70
CA VAL A 15 8.01 12.87 7.58
C VAL A 15 7.04 13.48 8.62
N ASN A 16 7.41 13.89 9.83
CA ASN A 16 8.74 14.14 10.38
C ASN A 16 8.74 13.99 11.91
N LEU A 17 9.94 14.06 12.48
CA LEU A 17 10.28 14.41 13.88
C LEU A 17 10.09 13.38 15.01
N SER A 18 11.04 13.46 15.94
CA SER A 18 11.19 12.76 17.23
C SER A 18 11.37 11.23 17.20
N HIS A 19 12.63 10.81 17.35
CA HIS A 19 13.12 9.54 17.95
C HIS A 19 12.66 8.17 17.40
N ALA A 20 11.86 8.12 16.33
CA ALA A 20 11.72 6.94 15.47
C ALA A 20 12.51 7.13 14.16
N THR A 21 12.79 6.05 13.43
CA THR A 21 13.16 6.21 12.00
C THR A 21 11.91 6.63 11.23
N ASN A 22 12.04 7.40 10.13
CA ASN A 22 10.87 7.77 9.34
C ASN A 22 10.08 6.51 8.97
N ARG A 23 10.73 5.43 8.48
CA ARG A 23 10.13 4.11 8.20
C ARG A 23 9.09 3.67 9.22
N ASP A 24 9.47 3.62 10.49
CA ASP A 24 8.62 3.05 11.55
C ASP A 24 7.39 3.94 11.83
N SER A 25 7.45 5.24 11.50
CA SER A 25 6.34 6.18 11.62
C SER A 25 5.25 6.02 10.55
N VAL A 26 5.47 5.34 9.40
CA VAL A 26 4.32 4.89 8.55
C VAL A 26 3.77 3.63 9.08
N MET A 27 4.62 2.73 9.56
CA MET A 27 4.15 1.48 10.12
C MET A 27 3.28 1.75 11.36
N ASP A 28 3.52 2.85 12.09
CA ASP A 28 2.54 3.43 13.02
C ASP A 28 1.34 4.04 12.29
N MET A 29 1.53 5.07 11.45
CA MET A 29 0.43 5.86 10.85
C MET A 29 -0.59 5.01 10.08
N VAL A 30 -0.14 3.95 9.42
CA VAL A 30 -0.95 2.94 8.72
C VAL A 30 -1.87 2.20 9.69
N ILE A 31 -1.38 1.87 10.89
CA ILE A 31 -2.15 1.22 11.96
C ILE A 31 -3.04 2.26 12.68
N THR A 32 -2.46 3.35 13.17
CA THR A 32 -3.12 4.31 14.06
C THR A 32 -4.08 5.23 13.32
N LYS A 33 -3.67 5.82 12.20
CA LYS A 33 -4.47 6.80 11.43
C LYS A 33 -5.29 6.11 10.36
N LEU A 34 -4.67 5.41 9.40
CA LEU A 34 -5.38 4.67 8.35
C LEU A 34 -6.15 3.45 8.86
N GLY A 35 -5.78 2.90 10.02
CA GLY A 35 -6.59 1.89 10.70
C GLY A 35 -6.40 0.46 10.19
N LEU A 36 -5.29 0.12 9.53
CA LEU A 36 -4.96 -1.28 9.20
C LEU A 36 -4.96 -2.11 10.49
N THR A 37 -5.67 -3.25 10.46
CA THR A 37 -5.75 -4.22 11.57
C THR A 37 -5.09 -5.56 11.24
N PHE A 38 -4.88 -5.89 9.96
CA PHE A 38 -4.39 -7.22 9.57
C PHE A 38 -2.94 -7.49 9.99
N TYR A 39 -2.07 -6.49 9.95
CA TYR A 39 -0.66 -6.57 10.39
C TYR A 39 -0.43 -5.72 11.64
N THR A 40 0.66 -5.97 12.38
CA THR A 40 1.18 -5.03 13.37
C THR A 40 2.28 -4.15 12.77
N GLN A 41 2.58 -3.01 13.41
CA GLN A 41 3.70 -2.13 13.04
C GLN A 41 5.00 -2.91 12.80
N ALA A 42 5.37 -3.81 13.71
CA ALA A 42 6.58 -4.61 13.61
C ALA A 42 6.58 -5.54 12.37
N GLN A 43 5.45 -6.17 12.05
CA GLN A 43 5.33 -7.00 10.83
C GLN A 43 5.46 -6.14 9.56
N LEU A 44 4.88 -4.94 9.55
CA LEU A 44 5.02 -4.00 8.44
C LEU A 44 6.48 -3.51 8.27
N THR A 45 7.19 -3.17 9.35
CA THR A 45 8.62 -2.78 9.30
C THR A 45 9.49 -3.89 8.71
N VAL A 46 9.21 -5.16 9.02
CA VAL A 46 9.96 -6.31 8.45
C VAL A 46 9.67 -6.49 6.95
N ILE A 47 8.39 -6.44 6.55
CA ILE A 47 7.99 -6.51 5.14
C ILE A 47 8.62 -5.36 4.34
N ALA A 48 8.59 -4.13 4.89
CA ALA A 48 9.19 -2.95 4.29
C ALA A 48 10.70 -3.11 4.04
N LYS A 49 11.46 -3.50 5.07
CA LYS A 49 12.91 -3.74 4.98
C LYS A 49 13.29 -4.78 3.92
N CYS A 50 12.43 -5.77 3.68
CA CYS A 50 12.61 -6.76 2.62
C CYS A 50 12.37 -6.16 1.21
N CYS A 51 11.41 -5.25 1.05
CA CYS A 51 11.10 -4.59 -0.22
C CYS A 51 12.12 -3.52 -0.64
N GLU A 52 12.67 -2.79 0.34
CA GLU A 52 13.50 -1.59 0.13
C GLU A 52 14.70 -1.77 -0.83
N PRO A 53 15.51 -2.86 -0.78
CA PRO A 53 16.69 -2.97 -1.64
C PRO A 53 16.33 -3.00 -3.13
N GLN A 54 15.25 -3.68 -3.51
CA GLN A 54 14.80 -3.74 -4.91
C GLN A 54 14.27 -2.38 -5.38
N PHE A 55 13.56 -1.66 -4.51
CA PHE A 55 13.08 -0.31 -4.81
C PHE A 55 14.23 0.70 -4.90
N TYR A 56 15.21 0.64 -3.99
CA TYR A 56 16.40 1.48 -4.04
C TYR A 56 17.25 1.20 -5.28
N ALA A 57 17.45 -0.06 -5.64
CA ALA A 57 18.22 -0.47 -6.82
C ALA A 57 17.55 -0.03 -8.12
N THR A 58 16.29 -0.43 -8.34
CA THR A 58 15.58 -0.28 -9.62
C THR A 58 14.22 0.42 -9.47
N PRO A 59 14.15 1.70 -9.04
CA PRO A 59 12.89 2.37 -8.72
C PRO A 59 11.90 2.52 -9.89
N ASN A 60 12.37 2.33 -11.13
CA ASN A 60 11.53 2.37 -12.32
C ASN A 60 11.06 0.98 -12.80
N ASN A 61 11.62 -0.12 -12.27
CA ASN A 61 11.21 -1.48 -12.61
C ASN A 61 10.07 -1.94 -11.68
N ASN A 62 8.86 -1.44 -11.94
CA ASN A 62 7.66 -1.76 -11.18
C ASN A 62 7.42 -3.29 -11.08
N THR A 63 7.77 -4.07 -12.11
CA THR A 63 7.61 -5.53 -12.14
C THR A 63 8.52 -6.23 -11.13
N ALA A 64 9.82 -5.88 -11.10
CA ALA A 64 10.76 -6.45 -10.14
C ALA A 64 10.43 -6.03 -8.69
N ILE A 65 10.09 -4.75 -8.48
CA ILE A 65 9.64 -4.23 -7.18
C ILE A 65 8.43 -5.05 -6.68
N LEU A 66 7.43 -5.27 -7.54
CA LEU A 66 6.22 -6.00 -7.17
C LEU A 66 6.50 -7.49 -6.89
N LEU A 67 7.35 -8.14 -7.68
CA LEU A 67 7.72 -9.54 -7.46
C LEU A 67 8.41 -9.73 -6.10
N VAL A 68 9.39 -8.88 -5.78
CA VAL A 68 10.05 -8.89 -4.47
C VAL A 68 9.04 -8.57 -3.36
N ALA A 69 8.20 -7.55 -3.53
CA ALA A 69 7.23 -7.18 -2.50
C ALA A 69 6.18 -8.27 -2.22
N LYS A 70 5.71 -9.01 -3.24
CA LYS A 70 4.86 -10.20 -3.05
C LYS A 70 5.59 -11.27 -2.24
N ASN A 71 6.84 -11.59 -2.58
CA ASN A 71 7.64 -12.57 -1.86
C ASN A 71 7.89 -12.16 -0.40
N CYS A 72 8.21 -10.88 -0.17
CA CYS A 72 8.41 -10.30 1.15
C CYS A 72 7.15 -10.37 2.03
N VAL A 73 5.96 -10.10 1.47
CA VAL A 73 4.70 -10.32 2.18
C VAL A 73 4.52 -11.81 2.50
N LEU A 74 4.60 -12.70 1.52
CA LEU A 74 4.36 -14.13 1.71
C LEU A 74 5.28 -14.75 2.78
N GLN A 75 6.59 -14.48 2.70
CA GLN A 75 7.59 -15.02 3.63
C GLN A 75 7.38 -14.53 5.08
N ASN A 76 6.89 -13.31 5.27
CA ASN A 76 6.71 -12.71 6.60
C ASN A 76 5.25 -12.80 7.13
N SER A 77 4.35 -13.48 6.40
CA SER A 77 2.93 -13.57 6.72
C SER A 77 2.43 -15.01 6.96
N GLY A 78 3.33 -15.98 7.13
CA GLY A 78 2.96 -17.39 7.37
C GLY A 78 2.00 -17.58 8.55
N ASN A 79 2.14 -16.78 9.61
CA ASN A 79 1.22 -16.79 10.77
C ASN A 79 -0.18 -16.21 10.49
N LYS A 80 -0.44 -15.71 9.28
CA LYS A 80 -1.76 -15.22 8.82
C LYS A 80 -2.34 -16.04 7.66
N ALA A 81 -1.63 -17.05 7.15
CA ALA A 81 -2.01 -17.78 5.94
C ALA A 81 -3.44 -18.36 6.00
N VAL A 82 -3.82 -18.95 7.14
CA VAL A 82 -5.18 -19.49 7.36
C VAL A 82 -6.25 -18.38 7.32
N GLN A 83 -5.98 -17.23 7.94
CA GLN A 83 -6.90 -16.09 8.01
C GLN A 83 -7.04 -15.42 6.63
N ALA A 84 -5.94 -15.31 5.87
CA ALA A 84 -5.93 -14.82 4.50
C ALA A 84 -6.70 -15.74 3.55
N LEU A 85 -6.51 -17.07 3.65
CA LEU A 85 -7.23 -18.05 2.84
C LEU A 85 -8.73 -18.04 3.13
N ALA A 86 -9.13 -17.95 4.41
CA ALA A 86 -10.54 -17.81 4.79
C ALA A 86 -11.17 -16.53 4.21
N LEU A 87 -10.46 -15.40 4.28
CA LEU A 87 -10.91 -14.14 3.69
C LEU A 87 -11.03 -14.22 2.16
N TYR A 88 -10.03 -14.80 1.48
CA TYR A 88 -10.02 -15.00 0.03
C TYR A 88 -11.21 -15.84 -0.44
N ASN A 89 -11.46 -16.99 0.21
CA ASN A 89 -12.60 -17.85 -0.13
C ASN A 89 -13.94 -17.15 0.11
N ASN A 90 -14.08 -16.45 1.24
CA ASN A 90 -15.30 -15.74 1.59
C ASN A 90 -15.62 -14.57 0.64
N ALA A 91 -14.58 -13.89 0.11
CA ALA A 91 -14.72 -12.86 -0.90
C ALA A 91 -15.15 -13.44 -2.26
N ASN A 92 -14.47 -14.48 -2.76
CA ASN A 92 -14.82 -15.12 -4.04
C ASN A 92 -16.26 -15.69 -4.04
N ASN A 93 -16.69 -16.32 -2.94
CA ASN A 93 -18.07 -16.81 -2.77
C ASN A 93 -19.16 -15.72 -2.81
N CYS A 94 -18.77 -14.45 -2.77
CA CYS A 94 -19.64 -13.27 -2.70
C CYS A 94 -19.51 -12.38 -3.96
N LEU A 95 -18.38 -12.43 -4.64
CA LEU A 95 -18.16 -11.85 -5.97
C LEU A 95 -18.75 -12.72 -7.10
N ASN A 96 -18.91 -14.04 -6.88
CA ASN A 96 -19.46 -14.99 -7.85
C ASN A 96 -20.63 -14.40 -8.68
N PRO A 97 -20.54 -14.38 -10.03
CA PRO A 97 -19.61 -15.15 -10.88
C PRO A 97 -18.19 -14.58 -11.02
N GLU A 98 -17.90 -13.39 -10.47
CA GLU A 98 -16.57 -12.78 -10.51
C GLU A 98 -15.62 -13.38 -9.46
N THR A 99 -14.32 -13.10 -9.61
CA THR A 99 -13.27 -13.54 -8.69
C THR A 99 -12.58 -12.34 -8.04
N LEU A 100 -12.01 -12.53 -6.85
CA LEU A 100 -11.23 -11.48 -6.20
C LEU A 100 -10.02 -11.05 -7.06
N ASP A 101 -9.42 -11.99 -7.79
CA ASP A 101 -8.28 -11.71 -8.67
C ASP A 101 -8.68 -10.91 -9.91
N SER A 102 -9.86 -11.14 -10.51
CA SER A 102 -10.37 -10.32 -11.63
C SER A 102 -10.71 -8.90 -11.18
N VAL A 103 -11.46 -8.77 -10.07
CA VAL A 103 -11.77 -7.47 -9.44
C VAL A 103 -10.50 -6.69 -9.11
N VAL A 104 -9.50 -7.33 -8.52
CA VAL A 104 -8.19 -6.70 -8.23
C VAL A 104 -7.45 -6.33 -9.51
N GLN A 105 -7.55 -7.12 -10.59
CA GLN A 105 -6.91 -6.79 -11.87
C GLN A 105 -7.50 -5.52 -12.49
N GLU A 106 -8.81 -5.33 -12.40
CA GLU A 106 -9.54 -4.20 -12.99
C GLU A 106 -9.45 -2.91 -12.16
N LEU A 107 -9.48 -3.02 -10.83
CA LEU A 107 -9.34 -1.87 -9.92
C LEU A 107 -7.89 -1.37 -9.76
N VAL A 108 -6.88 -2.14 -10.16
CA VAL A 108 -5.48 -1.73 -10.06
C VAL A 108 -5.09 -0.55 -10.99
N PRO A 109 -5.41 -0.56 -12.30
CA PRO A 109 -5.14 0.57 -13.19
C PRO A 109 -5.65 1.95 -12.71
N PRO A 110 -6.92 2.14 -12.28
CA PRO A 110 -7.39 3.44 -11.79
C PRO A 110 -6.70 3.85 -10.48
N VAL A 111 -6.43 2.90 -9.57
CA VAL A 111 -5.63 3.17 -8.35
C VAL A 111 -4.22 3.64 -8.70
N VAL A 112 -3.58 3.09 -9.74
CA VAL A 112 -2.27 3.60 -10.23
C VAL A 112 -2.41 5.02 -10.77
N ALA A 113 -3.41 5.29 -11.62
CA ALA A 113 -3.58 6.60 -12.23
C ALA A 113 -3.76 7.72 -11.19
N LEU A 114 -4.56 7.48 -10.15
CA LEU A 114 -4.81 8.43 -9.06
C LEU A 114 -3.61 8.59 -8.09
N THR A 115 -2.73 7.59 -8.02
CA THR A 115 -1.54 7.61 -7.13
C THR A 115 -0.22 7.95 -7.83
N ASP A 116 -0.19 7.96 -9.16
CA ASP A 116 0.99 8.29 -9.98
C ASP A 116 1.67 9.64 -9.64
N PRO A 117 0.96 10.75 -9.34
CA PRO A 117 1.61 11.99 -8.91
C PRO A 117 2.49 11.81 -7.66
N LEU A 118 2.02 10.98 -6.73
CA LEU A 118 2.71 10.67 -5.49
C LEU A 118 3.88 9.72 -5.70
N VAL A 119 3.68 8.70 -6.54
CA VAL A 119 4.72 7.77 -6.98
C VAL A 119 5.85 8.52 -7.70
N LYS A 120 5.52 9.49 -8.56
CA LYS A 120 6.49 10.37 -9.23
C LYS A 120 7.29 11.22 -8.24
N GLN A 121 6.63 11.80 -7.24
CA GLN A 121 7.28 12.58 -6.18
C GLN A 121 8.30 11.73 -5.41
N VAL A 122 7.92 10.50 -5.01
CA VAL A 122 8.81 9.55 -4.33
C VAL A 122 9.98 9.09 -5.21
N LYS A 123 9.74 8.75 -6.49
CA LYS A 123 10.79 8.35 -7.43
C LYS A 123 11.78 9.49 -7.69
N LYS A 124 11.29 10.73 -7.79
CA LYS A 124 12.13 11.93 -7.88
C LYS A 124 13.00 12.09 -6.62
N THR A 125 12.42 12.03 -5.42
CA THR A 125 13.20 12.17 -4.17
C THR A 125 14.25 11.07 -3.99
N LEU A 126 13.96 9.83 -4.41
CA LEU A 126 14.98 8.79 -4.44
C LEU A 126 16.12 9.15 -5.40
N SER A 127 15.81 9.58 -6.62
CA SER A 127 16.79 9.98 -7.63
C SER A 127 17.65 11.15 -7.14
N ASP A 128 17.02 12.22 -6.66
CA ASP A 128 17.67 13.42 -6.14
C ASP A 128 18.54 13.11 -4.91
N CYS A 129 18.13 12.16 -4.05
CA CYS A 129 18.98 11.69 -2.96
C CYS A 129 20.17 10.85 -3.46
N LYS A 130 19.95 9.94 -4.42
CA LYS A 130 21.02 9.10 -4.97
C LYS A 130 22.11 9.92 -5.67
N SER A 131 21.76 11.05 -6.30
CA SER A 131 22.73 11.98 -6.90
C SER A 131 23.41 12.89 -5.87
N THR A 132 22.70 13.41 -4.86
CA THR A 132 23.25 14.41 -3.92
C THR A 132 23.89 13.85 -2.64
N ASN A 133 23.53 12.63 -2.21
CA ASN A 133 24.07 12.07 -0.97
C ASN A 133 25.51 11.56 -1.15
N THR A 134 26.44 12.06 -0.36
CA THR A 134 27.88 11.70 -0.38
C THR A 134 28.21 10.38 0.33
N GLN A 135 27.26 9.81 1.10
CA GLN A 135 27.41 8.48 1.69
C GLN A 135 27.55 7.39 0.61
N THR A 136 28.07 6.23 0.99
CA THR A 136 28.23 5.04 0.14
C THR A 136 27.54 3.81 0.75
N GLY A 137 27.40 2.73 -0.03
CA GLY A 137 26.85 1.45 0.42
C GLY A 137 25.48 1.54 1.11
N ASP A 138 25.27 0.69 2.10
CA ASP A 138 24.02 0.56 2.84
C ASP A 138 23.64 1.86 3.58
N ALA A 139 24.62 2.64 4.04
CA ALA A 139 24.38 3.93 4.67
C ALA A 139 23.72 4.93 3.70
N LYS A 140 24.11 4.93 2.41
CA LYS A 140 23.46 5.72 1.36
C LYS A 140 22.04 5.20 1.08
N GLN A 141 21.87 3.88 1.04
CA GLN A 141 20.56 3.25 0.83
C GLN A 141 19.59 3.63 1.95
N GLU A 142 19.93 3.35 3.21
CA GLU A 142 19.10 3.66 4.38
C GLU A 142 18.77 5.16 4.42
N ALA A 143 19.76 6.05 4.29
CA ALA A 143 19.49 7.50 4.32
C ALA A 143 18.58 7.98 3.17
N CYS A 144 18.71 7.42 1.96
CA CYS A 144 17.83 7.77 0.85
C CYS A 144 16.44 7.12 0.95
N ILE A 145 16.33 5.92 1.51
CA ILE A 145 15.04 5.31 1.87
C ILE A 145 14.34 6.14 2.95
N GLN A 146 15.04 6.58 3.99
CA GLN A 146 14.48 7.46 5.03
C GLN A 146 14.07 8.85 4.49
N LYS A 147 14.67 9.33 3.38
CA LYS A 147 14.21 10.52 2.63
C LYS A 147 13.06 10.25 1.66
N VAL A 148 13.00 9.08 1.02
CA VAL A 148 11.85 8.64 0.21
C VAL A 148 10.63 8.55 1.09
N TYR A 149 10.76 7.82 2.19
CA TYR A 149 9.82 7.84 3.28
C TYR A 149 9.55 9.28 3.68
N GLY A 150 10.59 10.08 3.87
CA GLY A 150 10.53 11.52 4.07
C GLY A 150 9.37 12.25 3.39
N VAL A 151 9.23 12.21 2.06
CA VAL A 151 8.29 13.09 1.32
C VAL A 151 6.84 13.13 1.83
N VAL A 152 6.37 12.11 2.53
CA VAL A 152 5.04 11.61 2.20
C VAL A 152 4.10 11.33 3.38
N LEU A 153 4.44 11.57 4.66
CA LEU A 153 3.38 11.67 5.72
C LEU A 153 2.55 12.93 5.46
N ALA A 154 3.24 13.93 4.88
CA ALA A 154 2.66 15.15 4.37
C ALA A 154 1.61 14.90 3.27
N ALA A 155 1.60 13.72 2.64
CA ALA A 155 0.72 13.41 1.51
C ALA A 155 -0.19 12.19 1.74
N LEU A 156 0.32 11.05 2.23
CA LEU A 156 -0.46 9.85 2.58
C LEU A 156 -1.26 10.07 3.87
N THR A 157 -2.28 10.90 3.76
CA THR A 157 -3.24 11.22 4.82
C THR A 157 -4.51 10.39 4.67
N LEU A 158 -5.33 10.32 5.73
CA LEU A 158 -6.64 9.67 5.65
C LEU A 158 -7.48 10.28 4.51
N LYS A 159 -7.50 11.62 4.38
CA LYS A 159 -8.19 12.34 3.29
C LYS A 159 -7.66 11.97 1.90
N TYR A 160 -6.36 11.77 1.74
CA TYR A 160 -5.78 11.36 0.45
C TYR A 160 -6.28 9.97 0.04
N VAL A 161 -6.22 8.99 0.96
CA VAL A 161 -6.68 7.62 0.68
C VAL A 161 -8.20 7.58 0.51
N ASP A 162 -8.96 8.38 1.26
CA ASP A 162 -10.42 8.49 1.17
C ASP A 162 -10.88 9.14 -0.15
N ASN A 163 -10.16 10.15 -0.65
CA ASN A 163 -10.39 10.70 -1.99
C ASN A 163 -10.19 9.62 -3.08
N VAL A 164 -9.05 8.92 -3.06
CA VAL A 164 -8.75 7.85 -4.04
C VAL A 164 -9.80 6.74 -3.95
N CYS A 165 -10.17 6.30 -2.75
CA CYS A 165 -11.22 5.32 -2.52
C CYS A 165 -12.57 5.79 -3.09
N THR A 166 -12.97 7.03 -2.82
CA THR A 166 -14.24 7.62 -3.29
C THR A 166 -14.32 7.65 -4.82
N GLN A 167 -13.24 8.04 -5.50
CA GLN A 167 -13.19 8.06 -6.98
C GLN A 167 -13.26 6.64 -7.55
N VAL A 168 -12.42 5.73 -7.07
CA VAL A 168 -12.41 4.32 -7.52
C VAL A 168 -13.77 3.68 -7.33
N VAL A 169 -14.39 3.81 -6.14
CA VAL A 169 -15.70 3.22 -5.83
C VAL A 169 -16.81 3.80 -6.70
N ASN A 170 -16.84 5.11 -6.93
CA ASN A 170 -17.88 5.70 -7.77
C ASN A 170 -17.73 5.32 -9.25
N GLU A 171 -16.51 5.39 -9.78
CA GLU A 171 -16.25 5.32 -11.23
C GLU A 171 -15.94 3.90 -11.75
N ASN A 172 -15.41 2.99 -10.91
CA ASN A 172 -14.81 1.71 -11.37
C ASN A 172 -15.35 0.44 -10.67
N VAL A 173 -16.13 0.56 -9.59
CA VAL A 173 -16.63 -0.61 -8.81
C VAL A 173 -18.13 -0.80 -9.04
N SER A 174 -18.60 -2.01 -9.31
CA SER A 174 -20.02 -2.36 -9.43
C SER A 174 -20.75 -2.38 -8.07
N PRO A 175 -22.10 -2.36 -8.03
CA PRO A 175 -22.84 -2.51 -6.79
C PRO A 175 -22.57 -3.84 -6.07
N GLN A 176 -22.34 -4.93 -6.80
CA GLN A 176 -22.04 -6.26 -6.21
C GLN A 176 -20.63 -6.29 -5.59
N GLU A 177 -19.61 -5.89 -6.33
CA GLU A 177 -18.23 -5.78 -5.82
C GLU A 177 -18.19 -4.88 -4.59
N TRP A 178 -18.91 -3.75 -4.62
CA TRP A 178 -18.92 -2.79 -3.52
C TRP A 178 -19.62 -3.33 -2.27
N ALA A 179 -20.78 -3.98 -2.40
CA ALA A 179 -21.45 -4.66 -1.30
C ALA A 179 -20.56 -5.76 -0.69
N CYS A 180 -19.79 -6.47 -1.53
CA CYS A 180 -18.83 -7.47 -1.08
C CYS A 180 -17.62 -6.85 -0.36
N GLY A 181 -17.10 -5.72 -0.87
CA GLY A 181 -16.04 -4.92 -0.26
C GLY A 181 -16.44 -4.40 1.12
N LEU A 182 -17.62 -3.80 1.26
CA LEU A 182 -18.18 -3.34 2.54
C LEU A 182 -18.24 -4.46 3.59
N LYS A 183 -18.54 -5.70 3.17
CA LYS A 183 -18.60 -6.86 4.06
C LYS A 183 -17.22 -7.34 4.54
N TYR A 184 -16.20 -7.28 3.70
CA TYR A 184 -14.92 -7.96 3.98
C TYR A 184 -13.71 -7.05 4.22
N ILE A 185 -13.66 -5.82 3.68
CA ILE A 185 -12.61 -4.83 3.98
C ILE A 185 -12.47 -4.56 5.50
N PRO A 186 -13.54 -4.55 6.32
CA PRO A 186 -13.43 -4.48 7.78
C PRO A 186 -12.57 -5.59 8.44
N SER A 187 -12.32 -6.70 7.75
CA SER A 187 -11.44 -7.79 8.22
C SER A 187 -9.95 -7.45 8.16
N VAL A 188 -9.57 -6.39 7.43
CA VAL A 188 -8.16 -5.99 7.24
C VAL A 188 -7.84 -4.56 7.66
N LEU A 189 -8.84 -3.67 7.69
CA LEU A 189 -8.70 -2.28 8.14
C LEU A 189 -10.01 -1.72 8.70
N THR A 190 -9.90 -0.68 9.53
CA THR A 190 -11.03 -0.02 10.23
C THR A 190 -11.82 0.87 9.27
N PHE A 191 -12.59 0.25 8.37
CA PHE A 191 -13.11 0.91 7.18
C PHE A 191 -14.08 2.08 7.47
N SER A 192 -14.77 2.05 8.61
CA SER A 192 -15.67 3.11 9.08
C SER A 192 -15.00 4.48 9.31
N LYS A 193 -13.66 4.55 9.33
CA LYS A 193 -12.89 5.81 9.32
C LYS A 193 -12.99 6.58 7.99
N TYR A 194 -13.32 5.91 6.90
CA TYR A 194 -13.35 6.47 5.55
C TYR A 194 -14.76 6.98 5.21
N ALA A 195 -14.88 8.10 4.50
CA ALA A 195 -16.17 8.52 3.96
C ALA A 195 -16.59 7.61 2.80
N CYS A 196 -15.64 7.08 2.03
CA CYS A 196 -15.94 6.15 0.94
C CYS A 196 -16.71 4.91 1.43
N SER A 197 -16.48 4.42 2.67
CA SER A 197 -17.20 3.27 3.25
C SER A 197 -18.69 3.53 3.52
N LYS A 198 -19.20 4.72 3.18
CA LYS A 198 -20.60 5.15 3.34
C LYS A 198 -21.29 5.42 2.00
N ILE A 199 -20.58 5.21 0.88
CA ILE A 199 -21.16 5.27 -0.47
C ILE A 199 -22.22 4.18 -0.59
N VAL A 200 -23.42 4.56 -1.03
CA VAL A 200 -24.46 3.63 -1.45
C VAL A 200 -24.42 3.57 -2.98
N LYS A 201 -24.22 2.37 -3.54
CA LYS A 201 -24.38 2.12 -4.97
C LYS A 201 -25.69 1.39 -5.19
N ASN A 202 -26.45 1.84 -6.18
CA ASN A 202 -27.69 1.24 -6.67
C ASN A 202 -27.41 0.61 -8.04
#